data_AF-A0A338P6V4-F1
#
_entry.id   AF-A0A338P6V4-F1
#
_cell.length_a   1.000
_cell.length_b   1.000
_cell.length_c   1.000
_cell.angle_alpha   90.00
_cell.angle_beta   90.00
_cell.angle_gamma   90.00
#
_symmetry.space_group_name_H-M   'P 1'
#
loop_
_entity.id
_entity.type
_entity.pdbx_description
1 polymer ?
#
loop_
_entity_poly.entity_id
_entity_poly.type
_entity_poly.pdbx_seq_one_letter_code
_entity_poly.pdbx_strand_id
1 'polypeptide(L)'
;MGVRAAPSCAAAPAAAGAEQSRRPGLWPPSPPPPLLLLLLLSLGLLHAGDCQQPTQCRIQKCTTDFVALTAHLNSAADGFDSEFCKALRAYAGCTQRTSKACRGNLVYHSAVLGISDLMSQRNCSKDGPTSSTNPEVTHDPCNYHSHGGVREHGGGDQ
;
A
#
# COMPACT_ATOMS: atom_id res chain seq x y z
N MET A 1 32.70 7.62 9.74
CA MET A 1 31.69 7.55 10.82
C MET A 1 30.31 7.66 10.16
N GLY A 2 29.36 6.74 10.23
CA GLY A 2 29.29 5.40 10.80
C GLY A 2 28.33 4.57 9.94
N VAL A 3 28.67 3.30 9.73
CA VAL A 3 27.83 2.33 9.02
C VAL A 3 26.66 1.94 9.94
N ARG A 4 25.41 2.18 9.49
CA ARG A 4 24.22 1.73 10.22
C ARG A 4 23.96 0.26 9.88
N ALA A 5 24.10 -0.58 10.91
CA ALA A 5 23.73 -1.99 10.89
C ALA A 5 22.25 -2.17 10.52
N ALA A 6 21.98 -3.08 9.60
CA ALA A 6 20.66 -3.65 9.40
C ALA A 6 20.39 -4.70 10.51
N PRO A 7 19.19 -4.78 11.09
CA PRO A 7 18.81 -5.95 11.85
C PRO A 7 18.32 -7.02 10.87
N SER A 8 19.16 -8.02 10.62
CA SER A 8 18.74 -9.28 10.01
C SER A 8 17.84 -10.02 10.99
N CYS A 9 16.59 -10.28 10.62
CA CYS A 9 15.77 -11.27 11.30
C CYS A 9 16.27 -12.67 10.89
N ALA A 10 17.28 -13.17 11.59
CA ALA A 10 17.72 -14.55 11.48
C ALA A 10 16.75 -15.44 12.29
N ALA A 11 15.88 -16.18 11.59
CA ALA A 11 15.22 -17.34 12.17
C ALA A 11 16.23 -18.49 12.21
N ALA A 12 16.68 -18.85 13.40
CA ALA A 12 17.51 -20.02 13.61
C ALA A 12 16.66 -21.30 13.46
N PRO A 13 17.12 -22.33 12.72
CA PRO A 13 16.60 -23.68 12.87
C PRO A 13 17.36 -24.37 14.02
N ALA A 14 16.65 -24.85 15.02
CA ALA A 14 17.23 -25.78 15.99
C ALA A 14 17.16 -27.19 15.40
N ALA A 15 18.31 -27.75 15.05
CA ALA A 15 18.48 -29.16 14.76
C ALA A 15 18.93 -29.89 16.03
N ALA A 16 18.32 -31.03 16.33
CA ALA A 16 18.94 -32.09 17.12
C ALA A 16 18.31 -33.42 16.72
N GLY A 17 19.11 -34.30 16.11
CA GLY A 17 18.77 -35.70 15.91
C GLY A 17 18.99 -36.50 17.19
N ALA A 18 18.15 -37.51 17.39
CA ALA A 18 18.45 -38.68 18.22
C ALA A 18 17.69 -39.87 17.64
N GLU A 19 18.44 -40.85 17.18
CA GLU A 19 17.96 -42.17 16.79
C GLU A 19 17.58 -42.94 18.08
N GLN A 20 16.37 -43.51 18.17
CA GLN A 20 16.06 -44.53 19.18
C GLN A 20 15.14 -45.61 18.59
N SER A 21 15.77 -46.78 18.44
CA SER A 21 15.24 -48.07 18.03
C SER A 21 13.93 -48.51 18.73
N ARG A 22 13.03 -49.13 17.92
CA ARG A 22 11.98 -50.12 18.25
C ARG A 22 11.25 -50.01 19.60
N ARG A 23 9.93 -49.74 19.57
CA ARG A 23 8.79 -50.65 19.98
C ARG A 23 7.43 -49.98 19.66
N PRO A 24 6.36 -50.74 19.34
CA PRO A 24 5.03 -50.18 19.12
C PRO A 24 4.28 -50.04 20.45
N GLY A 25 3.99 -48.81 20.85
CA GLY A 25 3.16 -48.50 22.01
C GLY A 25 2.30 -47.29 21.70
N LEU A 26 1.00 -47.51 21.50
CA LEU A 26 -0.02 -46.48 21.39
C LEU A 26 0.01 -45.60 22.64
N TRP A 27 0.28 -44.29 22.48
CA TRP A 27 -0.11 -43.29 23.46
C TRP A 27 -0.93 -42.20 22.74
N PRO A 28 -2.16 -41.89 23.18
CA PRO A 28 -2.93 -40.82 22.58
C PRO A 28 -2.30 -39.46 22.93
N PRO A 29 -2.27 -38.49 22.01
CA PRO A 29 -1.84 -37.13 22.35
C PRO A 29 -2.86 -36.53 23.32
N SER A 30 -2.44 -36.23 24.55
CA SER A 30 -3.26 -35.47 25.49
C SER A 30 -3.55 -34.09 24.89
N PRO A 31 -4.82 -33.64 24.85
CA PRO A 31 -5.12 -32.30 24.35
C PRO A 31 -4.42 -31.26 25.24
N PRO A 32 -3.80 -30.21 24.65
CA PRO A 32 -3.20 -29.15 25.44
C PRO A 32 -4.28 -28.52 26.34
N PRO A 33 -3.95 -28.18 27.61
CA PRO A 33 -4.94 -27.64 28.52
C PRO A 33 -5.52 -26.35 27.92
N PRO A 34 -6.84 -26.11 28.05
CA PRO A 34 -7.52 -24.96 27.43
C PRO A 34 -6.92 -23.62 27.88
N LEU A 35 -6.29 -23.59 29.06
CA LEU A 35 -5.54 -22.44 29.58
C LEU A 35 -4.30 -22.08 28.74
N LEU A 36 -3.57 -23.08 28.24
CA LEU A 36 -2.41 -22.86 27.39
C LEU A 36 -2.84 -22.32 26.02
N LEU A 37 -3.97 -22.81 25.50
CA LEU A 37 -4.55 -22.30 24.26
C LEU A 37 -5.01 -20.85 24.43
N LEU A 38 -5.71 -20.52 25.54
CA LEU A 38 -6.10 -19.14 25.88
C LEU A 38 -4.88 -18.22 26.05
N LEU A 39 -3.79 -18.70 26.65
CA LEU A 39 -2.56 -17.93 26.81
C LEU A 39 -1.88 -17.66 25.46
N LEU A 40 -1.83 -18.65 24.56
CA LEU A 40 -1.28 -18.49 23.21
C LEU A 40 -2.15 -17.57 22.35
N LEU A 41 -3.48 -17.65 22.45
CA LEU A 41 -4.39 -16.74 21.75
C LEU A 41 -4.26 -15.30 22.26
N SER A 42 -4.21 -15.09 23.58
CA SER A 42 -4.05 -13.75 24.16
C SER A 42 -2.69 -13.13 23.83
N LEU A 43 -1.61 -13.93 23.88
CA LEU A 43 -0.28 -13.48 23.49
C LEU A 43 -0.18 -13.25 21.96
N GLY A 44 -0.85 -14.06 21.15
CA GLY A 44 -0.94 -13.89 19.69
C GLY A 44 -1.74 -12.66 19.27
N LEU A 45 -2.85 -12.36 19.95
CA LEU A 45 -3.63 -11.12 19.76
C LEU A 45 -2.83 -9.88 20.17
N LEU A 46 -1.99 -10.00 21.20
CA LEU A 46 -1.13 -8.90 21.66
C LEU A 46 0.05 -8.64 20.71
N HIS A 47 0.65 -9.69 20.13
CA HIS A 47 1.75 -9.56 19.16
C HIS A 47 1.28 -9.29 17.72
N ALA A 48 0.04 -9.64 17.37
CA ALA A 48 -0.55 -9.26 16.07
C ALA A 48 -0.84 -7.74 15.98
N GLY A 49 -0.85 -7.05 17.11
CA GLY A 49 -1.05 -5.60 17.20
C GLY A 49 0.23 -4.77 17.08
N ASP A 50 1.42 -5.37 17.21
CA ASP A 50 2.67 -4.62 17.43
C ASP A 50 3.81 -5.13 16.54
N CYS A 51 3.83 -4.67 15.29
CA CYS A 51 5.04 -4.59 14.45
C CYS A 51 4.82 -3.68 13.21
N GLN A 52 4.02 -2.62 13.33
CA GLN A 52 4.22 -1.44 12.48
C GLN A 52 5.13 -0.53 13.28
N GLN A 53 6.44 -0.65 13.05
CA GLN A 53 7.42 0.33 13.51
C GLN A 53 6.81 1.73 13.32
N PRO A 54 6.70 2.58 14.36
CA PRO A 54 6.08 3.88 14.22
C PRO A 54 6.88 4.67 13.20
N THR A 55 6.41 4.69 11.96
CA THR A 55 6.88 5.67 10.99
C THR A 55 6.46 6.99 11.60
N GLN A 56 7.42 7.81 12.03
CA GLN A 56 7.12 9.11 12.63
C GLN A 56 6.31 9.93 11.64
N CYS A 57 5.33 10.71 12.11
CA CYS A 57 4.64 11.67 11.26
C CYS A 57 5.63 12.61 10.56
N ARG A 58 5.63 12.62 9.22
CA ARG A 58 6.58 13.40 8.40
C ARG A 58 6.00 14.70 7.84
N ILE A 59 4.95 15.24 8.47
CA ILE A 59 4.30 16.46 7.98
C ILE A 59 5.27 17.63 7.83
N GLN A 60 6.17 17.84 8.79
CA GLN A 60 7.16 18.92 8.74
C GLN A 60 8.04 18.82 7.49
N LYS A 61 8.49 17.60 7.14
CA LYS A 61 9.25 17.38 5.90
C LYS A 61 8.43 17.74 4.67
N CYS A 62 7.16 17.30 4.62
CA CYS A 62 6.28 17.65 3.50
C CYS A 62 6.10 19.18 3.36
N THR A 63 5.95 19.90 4.47
CA THR A 63 5.84 21.36 4.49
C THR A 63 7.14 22.02 4.04
N THR A 64 8.28 21.59 4.56
CA THR A 64 9.60 22.13 4.16
C THR A 64 9.87 21.92 2.68
N ASP A 65 9.60 20.71 2.16
CA ASP A 65 9.80 20.38 0.75
C ASP A 65 8.88 21.27 -0.14
N PHE A 66 7.62 21.51 0.26
CA PHE A 66 6.72 22.42 -0.45
C PHE A 66 7.21 23.88 -0.43
N VAL A 67 7.63 24.39 0.73
CA VAL A 67 8.18 25.76 0.85
C VAL A 67 9.43 25.91 -0.02
N ALA A 68 10.33 24.92 -0.03
CA ALA A 68 11.52 24.94 -0.88
C ALA A 68 11.16 24.95 -2.38
N LEU A 69 10.18 24.15 -2.80
CA LEU A 69 9.69 24.13 -4.19
C LEU A 69 9.02 25.43 -4.62
N THR A 70 8.50 26.22 -3.67
CA THR A 70 7.73 27.44 -3.96
C THR A 70 8.50 28.73 -3.69
N ALA A 71 9.60 28.68 -2.94
CA ALA A 71 10.36 29.86 -2.51
C ALA A 71 10.92 30.72 -3.67
N HIS A 72 11.13 30.12 -4.84
CA HIS A 72 11.65 30.81 -6.02
C HIS A 72 10.56 31.15 -7.05
N LEU A 73 9.30 30.80 -6.77
CA LEU A 73 8.19 31.11 -7.66
C LEU A 73 7.78 32.57 -7.50
N ASN A 74 7.72 33.29 -8.62
CA ASN A 74 7.25 34.67 -8.65
C ASN A 74 5.82 34.72 -9.17
N SER A 75 4.89 35.27 -8.38
CA SER A 75 3.48 35.38 -8.77
C SER A 75 3.22 36.29 -9.98
N ALA A 76 4.18 37.14 -10.35
CA ALA A 76 4.10 37.97 -11.55
C ALA A 76 4.64 37.27 -12.82
N ALA A 77 5.21 36.07 -12.70
CA ALA A 77 5.75 35.33 -13.84
C ALA A 77 4.67 34.52 -14.56
N ASP A 78 4.75 34.50 -15.89
CA ASP A 78 3.89 33.64 -16.72
C ASP A 78 4.09 32.16 -16.34
N GLY A 79 2.99 31.43 -16.18
CA GLY A 79 3.03 30.01 -15.81
C GLY A 79 3.24 29.72 -14.32
N PHE A 80 3.19 30.74 -13.44
CA PHE A 80 3.24 30.56 -11.98
C PHE A 80 2.27 29.48 -11.48
N ASP A 81 1.00 29.54 -11.90
CA ASP A 81 -0.03 28.60 -11.44
C ASP A 81 0.29 27.15 -11.83
N SER A 82 0.94 26.92 -12.98
CA SER A 82 1.34 25.57 -13.40
C SER A 82 2.36 24.95 -12.45
N GLU A 83 3.43 25.69 -12.14
CA GLU A 83 4.48 25.20 -11.23
C GLU A 83 4.00 25.17 -9.77
N PHE A 84 3.16 26.12 -9.37
CA PHE A 84 2.53 26.10 -8.04
C PHE A 84 1.60 24.90 -7.87
N CYS A 85 0.73 24.60 -8.85
CA CYS A 85 -0.12 23.41 -8.83
C CYS A 85 0.68 22.10 -8.84
N LYS A 86 1.83 22.06 -9.52
CA LYS A 86 2.75 20.93 -9.48
C LYS A 86 3.35 20.73 -8.08
N ALA A 87 3.79 21.82 -7.43
CA ALA A 87 4.27 21.79 -6.05
C ALA A 87 3.15 21.36 -5.07
N LEU A 88 1.93 21.87 -5.23
CA LEU A 88 0.78 21.47 -4.42
C LEU A 88 0.41 20.00 -4.59
N ARG A 89 0.42 19.47 -5.82
CA ARG A 89 0.23 18.03 -6.06
C ARG A 89 1.31 17.19 -5.37
N ALA A 90 2.57 17.62 -5.43
CA ALA A 90 3.65 16.95 -4.71
C ALA A 90 3.44 16.98 -3.19
N TYR A 91 2.95 18.10 -2.65
CA TYR A 91 2.64 18.24 -1.23
C TYR A 91 1.48 17.30 -0.83
N ALA A 92 0.41 17.24 -1.62
CA ALA A 92 -0.71 16.32 -1.45
C ALA A 92 -0.26 14.84 -1.45
N GLY A 93 0.60 14.46 -2.40
CA GLY A 93 1.17 13.12 -2.44
C GLY A 93 2.06 12.80 -1.23
N CYS A 94 2.81 13.80 -0.72
CA CYS A 94 3.60 13.64 0.49
C CYS A 94 2.72 13.40 1.72
N THR A 95 1.68 14.23 1.93
CA THR A 95 0.76 14.09 3.06
C THR A 95 0.03 12.75 3.00
N GLN A 96 -0.45 12.33 1.83
CA GLN A 96 -1.10 11.03 1.66
C GLN A 96 -0.21 9.86 2.10
N ARG A 97 1.08 9.88 1.73
CA ARG A 97 2.04 8.82 2.11
C ARG A 97 2.32 8.75 3.60
N THR A 98 2.22 9.86 4.33
CA THR A 98 2.43 9.90 5.79
C THR A 98 1.12 9.85 6.61
N SER A 99 -0.03 9.69 5.96
CA SER A 99 -1.36 9.76 6.60
C SER A 99 -1.53 8.83 7.80
N LYS A 100 -1.08 7.57 7.70
CA LYS A 100 -1.18 6.58 8.79
C LYS A 100 -0.39 7.00 10.03
N ALA A 101 0.82 7.53 9.81
CA ALA A 101 1.74 8.00 10.84
C ALA A 101 1.28 9.30 11.52
N CYS A 102 0.46 10.10 10.84
CA CYS A 102 0.05 11.43 11.27
C CYS A 102 -1.37 11.49 11.87
N ARG A 103 -1.95 10.35 12.26
CA ARG A 103 -3.26 10.34 12.92
C ARG A 103 -3.25 11.21 14.19
N GLY A 104 -4.21 12.13 14.29
CA GLY A 104 -4.33 13.04 15.44
C GLY A 104 -3.34 14.20 15.45
N ASN A 105 -2.49 14.35 14.42
CA ASN A 105 -1.59 15.50 14.32
C ASN A 105 -2.32 16.70 13.70
N LEU A 106 -2.51 17.77 14.47
CA LEU A 106 -3.25 18.94 14.01
C LEU A 106 -2.58 19.65 12.82
N VAL A 107 -1.25 19.72 12.79
CA VAL A 107 -0.48 20.34 11.68
C VAL A 107 -0.69 19.57 10.38
N TYR A 108 -0.77 18.24 10.47
CA TYR A 108 -1.09 17.40 9.32
C TYR A 108 -2.50 17.68 8.79
N HIS A 109 -3.49 17.72 9.67
CA HIS A 109 -4.88 17.94 9.24
C HIS A 109 -5.11 19.35 8.71
N SER A 110 -4.51 20.38 9.32
CA SER A 110 -4.57 21.75 8.80
C SER A 110 -3.88 21.86 7.44
N ALA A 111 -2.74 21.18 7.24
CA ALA A 111 -2.08 21.13 5.95
C ALA A 111 -2.95 20.44 4.88
N VAL A 112 -3.58 19.31 5.18
CA VAL A 112 -4.46 18.61 4.23
C VAL A 112 -5.63 19.50 3.80
N LEU A 113 -6.25 20.22 4.74
CA LEU A 113 -7.31 21.18 4.42
C LEU A 113 -6.78 22.36 3.59
N GLY A 114 -5.65 22.94 3.98
CA GLY A 114 -5.02 24.04 3.24
C GLY A 114 -4.59 23.65 1.82
N ILE A 115 -4.11 22.42 1.61
CA ILE A 115 -3.80 21.90 0.28
C ILE A 115 -5.07 21.84 -0.58
N SER A 116 -6.17 21.30 -0.04
CA SER A 116 -7.44 21.22 -0.78
C SER A 116 -7.96 22.60 -1.17
N ASP A 117 -7.90 23.55 -0.24
CA ASP A 117 -8.31 24.93 -0.44
C ASP A 117 -7.47 25.62 -1.51
N LEU A 118 -6.13 25.54 -1.41
CA LEU A 118 -5.22 26.11 -2.41
C LEU A 118 -5.38 25.48 -3.81
N MET A 119 -5.64 24.17 -3.87
CA MET A 119 -5.93 23.48 -5.13
C MET A 119 -7.21 24.02 -5.78
N SER A 120 -8.27 24.27 -5.00
CA SER A 120 -9.51 24.86 -5.50
C SER A 120 -9.34 26.34 -5.89
N GLN A 121 -8.64 27.14 -5.09
CA GLN A 121 -8.45 28.57 -5.36
C GLN A 121 -7.71 28.83 -6.69
N ARG A 122 -6.78 27.95 -7.06
CA ARG A 122 -5.98 28.07 -8.29
C ARG A 122 -6.44 27.15 -9.42
N ASN A 123 -7.59 26.49 -9.27
CA ASN A 123 -8.13 25.52 -10.24
C ASN A 123 -7.12 24.44 -10.66
N CYS A 124 -6.34 23.94 -9.70
CA CYS A 124 -5.36 22.90 -9.95
C CYS A 124 -6.06 21.56 -10.27
N SER A 125 -5.70 20.95 -11.40
CA SER A 125 -6.07 19.55 -11.66
C SER A 125 -5.41 18.61 -10.66
N LYS A 126 -6.16 17.60 -10.19
CA LYS A 126 -5.71 16.62 -9.19
C LYS A 126 -4.68 15.63 -9.75
N ASP A 127 -4.90 15.15 -10.97
CA ASP A 127 -4.06 14.13 -11.61
C ASP A 127 -2.84 14.74 -12.34
N GLY A 128 -2.93 16.02 -12.68
CA GLY A 128 -1.87 16.74 -13.40
C GLY A 128 -1.83 16.45 -14.90
N PRO A 129 -0.88 17.07 -15.63
CA PRO A 129 -0.75 16.84 -17.05
C PRO A 129 -0.35 15.38 -17.28
N THR A 130 -1.25 14.58 -17.86
CA THR A 130 -0.91 13.26 -18.37
C THR A 130 -0.04 13.45 -19.61
N SER A 131 1.10 12.77 -19.70
CA SER A 131 1.87 12.73 -20.94
C SER A 131 0.98 12.10 -22.00
N SER A 132 0.63 12.85 -23.05
CA SER A 132 -0.22 12.36 -24.13
C SER A 132 0.56 11.34 -24.97
N THR A 133 0.59 10.10 -24.50
CA THR A 133 0.97 8.92 -25.28
C THR A 133 -0.30 8.10 -25.52
N ASN A 134 -1.24 8.66 -26.26
CA ASN A 134 -2.29 7.86 -26.89
C ASN A 134 -1.90 7.67 -28.37
N PRO A 135 -1.18 6.59 -28.74
CA PRO A 135 -1.31 6.13 -30.11
C PRO A 135 -2.79 5.76 -30.29
N GLU A 136 -3.45 6.34 -31.29
CA GLU A 136 -4.81 6.03 -31.69
C GLU A 136 -4.92 4.53 -32.01
N VAL A 137 -5.19 3.71 -30.99
CA VAL A 137 -5.49 2.29 -31.16
C VAL A 137 -6.97 2.22 -31.54
N THR A 138 -7.22 2.23 -32.85
CA THR A 138 -8.49 1.80 -33.44
C THR A 138 -8.77 0.39 -32.91
N HIS A 139 -9.67 0.30 -31.92
CA HIS A 139 -10.04 -0.95 -31.29
C HIS A 139 -11.04 -1.67 -32.21
N ASP A 140 -10.55 -2.56 -33.07
CA ASP A 140 -11.41 -3.48 -33.81
C ASP A 140 -12.05 -4.46 -32.80
N PRO A 141 -13.39 -4.52 -32.69
CA PRO A 141 -14.03 -5.44 -31.77
C PRO A 141 -13.93 -6.86 -32.32
N CYS A 142 -13.20 -7.73 -31.63
CA CYS A 142 -13.10 -9.14 -32.00
C CYS A 142 -14.50 -9.77 -32.07
N ASN A 143 -14.87 -10.21 -33.28
CA ASN A 143 -16.13 -10.90 -33.58
C ASN A 143 -16.15 -12.29 -32.93
N TYR A 144 -16.94 -12.46 -31.87
CA TYR A 144 -17.20 -13.75 -31.22
C TYR A 144 -18.31 -14.47 -31.98
N HIS A 145 -17.98 -15.21 -33.05
CA HIS A 145 -18.94 -16.07 -33.71
C HIS A 145 -18.48 -17.53 -33.81
N SER A 146 -19.31 -18.38 -33.17
CA SER A 146 -19.64 -19.76 -33.50
C SER A 146 -18.55 -20.83 -33.46
N HIS A 147 -18.46 -21.49 -32.32
CA HIS A 147 -18.34 -22.96 -32.30
C HIS A 147 -19.39 -23.55 -31.35
N GLY A 148 -20.66 -23.39 -31.73
CA GLY A 148 -21.77 -24.20 -31.20
C GLY A 148 -21.77 -25.53 -31.94
N GLY A 149 -21.48 -26.61 -31.23
CA GLY A 149 -21.04 -27.89 -31.77
C GLY A 149 -21.99 -28.56 -32.77
N VAL A 150 -21.35 -29.20 -33.76
CA VAL A 150 -21.85 -30.39 -34.44
C VAL A 150 -22.27 -31.43 -33.40
N ARG A 151 -23.58 -31.68 -33.29
CA ARG A 151 -24.16 -32.98 -32.93
C ARG A 151 -25.55 -33.08 -33.57
N GLU A 152 -25.59 -33.38 -34.86
CA GLU A 152 -26.79 -33.98 -35.46
C GLU A 152 -26.85 -35.45 -35.01
N HIS A 153 -27.72 -35.73 -34.03
CA HIS A 153 -28.24 -37.06 -33.74
C HIS A 153 -29.63 -37.13 -34.38
N GLY A 154 -29.82 -38.14 -35.23
CA GLY A 154 -30.95 -38.24 -36.15
C GLY A 154 -32.27 -38.79 -35.59
N GLY A 155 -33.14 -39.10 -36.56
CA GLY A 155 -34.45 -39.76 -36.42
C GLY A 155 -35.58 -38.74 -36.19
N GLY A 156 -36.67 -38.70 -36.94
CA GLY A 156 -37.28 -39.63 -37.89
C GLY A 156 -38.79 -39.33 -37.91
N ASP A 157 -39.37 -39.30 -39.11
CA ASP A 157 -40.74 -39.66 -39.47
C ASP A 157 -41.94 -39.26 -38.58
N GLN A 158 -42.73 -38.28 -39.04
CA GLN A 158 -44.12 -38.44 -39.54
C GLN A 158 -44.74 -37.09 -39.94
#